data_AF-A0A7G7MJY7-F1
#
_entry.id   AF-A0A7G7MJY7-F1
#
_cell.length_a   1.000
_cell.length_b   1.000
_cell.length_c   1.000
_cell.angle_alpha   90.00
_cell.angle_beta   90.00
_cell.angle_gamma   90.00
#
_symmetry.space_group_name_H-M   'P 1'
#
loop_
_entity.id
_entity.type
_entity.pdbx_description
1 polymer ?
#
loop_
_entity_poly.entity_id
_entity_poly.type
_entity_poly.pdbx_seq_one_letter_code
_entity_poly.pdbx_strand_id
1 'polypeptide(L)'
;MPHRSDTAGAVALAAAGALFVLYPAVRPYGDLDPATAAAAFASPAWLVAHLAAVAAFLLTGFGLVALTRGRRGLRVATALWWTAAGATIAYYGAETFALHALGGLVTDPQRLAALAEAVRMGPVQVTLFGAGLAGLAVSAVLVAVALGRDAVPFAAGMVLFLPQFFAPPGLRIAHGVLLGVGCAVLAVRLATRPAVREPAPAA
;
A
#
# COMPACT_ATOMS: atom_id res chain seq x y z
N MET A 1 -1.07 1.48 30.65
CA MET A 1 -0.71 2.40 29.55
C MET A 1 -0.13 1.56 28.41
N PRO A 2 -0.50 1.81 27.15
CA PRO A 2 0.09 1.12 26.00
C PRO A 2 1.60 1.40 25.90
N HIS A 3 2.38 0.42 25.40
CA HIS A 3 3.82 0.62 25.19
C HIS A 3 4.02 1.70 24.11
N ARG A 4 5.02 2.59 24.24
CA ARG A 4 5.26 3.71 23.29
C ARG A 4 5.29 3.28 21.82
N SER A 5 5.84 2.11 21.56
CA SER A 5 5.96 1.49 20.25
C SER A 5 4.67 0.87 19.72
N ASP A 6 3.74 0.46 20.59
CA ASP A 6 2.39 0.07 20.16
C ASP A 6 1.62 1.32 19.72
N THR A 7 1.79 2.44 20.44
CA THR A 7 1.21 3.74 20.05
C THR A 7 1.76 4.18 18.68
N ALA A 8 3.08 4.14 18.49
CA ALA A 8 3.70 4.48 17.21
C ALA A 8 3.22 3.57 16.07
N GLY A 9 3.10 2.26 16.30
CA GLY A 9 2.58 1.33 15.30
C GLY A 9 1.10 1.56 14.97
N ALA A 10 0.29 1.93 15.96
CA ALA A 10 -1.13 2.25 15.75
C ALA A 10 -1.27 3.52 14.90
N VAL A 11 -0.47 4.55 15.19
CA VAL A 11 -0.40 5.78 14.38
C VAL A 11 0.06 5.47 12.96
N ALA A 12 1.08 4.62 12.78
CA ALA A 12 1.56 4.23 11.47
C ALA A 12 0.47 3.51 10.65
N LEU A 13 -0.28 2.58 11.25
CA LEU A 13 -1.39 1.90 10.58
C LEU A 13 -2.53 2.87 10.25
N ALA A 14 -2.90 3.76 11.16
CA ALA A 14 -3.95 4.75 10.91
C ALA A 14 -3.56 5.68 9.74
N ALA A 15 -2.32 6.17 9.73
CA ALA A 15 -1.79 7.00 8.66
C ALA A 15 -1.73 6.22 7.32
N ALA A 16 -1.27 4.97 7.34
CA ALA A 16 -1.28 4.11 6.15
C ALA A 16 -2.69 3.94 5.58
N GLY A 17 -3.68 3.70 6.45
CA GLY A 17 -5.08 3.59 6.05
C GLY A 17 -5.61 4.85 5.37
N ALA A 18 -5.32 6.02 5.94
CA ALA A 18 -5.71 7.30 5.33
C ALA A 18 -5.05 7.51 3.96
N LEU A 19 -3.79 7.12 3.80
CA LEU A 19 -3.06 7.25 2.55
C LEU A 19 -3.51 6.26 1.47
N PHE A 20 -3.95 5.04 1.85
CA PHE A 20 -4.59 4.10 0.91
C PHE A 20 -5.92 4.63 0.37
N VAL A 21 -6.64 5.45 1.14
CA VAL A 21 -7.85 6.15 0.66
C VAL A 21 -7.45 7.34 -0.21
N LEU A 22 -6.46 8.12 0.24
CA LEU A 22 -6.03 9.33 -0.45
C LEU A 22 -5.54 9.02 -1.87
N TYR A 23 -4.74 7.97 -2.05
CA TYR A 23 -4.16 7.59 -3.34
C TYR A 23 -5.21 7.56 -4.48
N PRO A 24 -6.20 6.65 -4.48
CA PRO A 24 -7.17 6.60 -5.55
C PRO A 24 -8.11 7.81 -5.55
N ALA A 25 -8.35 8.46 -4.41
CA ALA A 25 -9.24 9.61 -4.35
C ALA A 25 -8.71 10.85 -5.09
N VAL A 26 -7.39 11.05 -5.08
CA VAL A 26 -6.75 12.23 -5.71
C VAL A 26 -6.01 11.90 -7.00
N ARG A 27 -5.89 10.62 -7.37
CA ARG A 27 -5.23 10.19 -8.61
C ARG A 27 -5.96 10.77 -9.82
N PRO A 28 -5.28 11.52 -10.71
CA PRO A 28 -5.91 12.01 -11.93
C PRO A 28 -6.10 10.84 -12.90
N TYR A 29 -7.36 10.42 -13.11
CA TYR A 29 -7.72 9.29 -13.98
C TYR A 29 -7.77 9.62 -15.47
N GLY A 30 -7.41 10.85 -15.87
CA GLY A 30 -7.28 11.23 -17.28
C GLY A 30 -6.18 10.47 -18.02
N ASP A 31 -5.35 9.69 -17.34
CA ASP A 31 -4.36 8.80 -17.96
C ASP A 31 -4.98 7.58 -18.65
N LEU A 32 -6.29 7.33 -18.43
CA LEU A 32 -7.03 6.26 -19.10
C LEU A 32 -7.48 6.63 -20.52
N ASP A 33 -7.40 7.91 -20.88
CA ASP A 33 -7.70 8.43 -22.23
C ASP A 33 -6.43 9.07 -22.82
N PRO A 34 -5.93 8.59 -23.99
CA PRO A 34 -4.78 9.18 -24.67
C PRO A 34 -4.87 10.70 -24.86
N ALA A 35 -6.07 11.25 -25.05
CA ALA A 35 -6.27 12.69 -25.26
C ALA A 35 -6.00 13.52 -23.99
N THR A 36 -6.15 12.94 -22.80
CA THR A 36 -5.96 13.63 -21.52
C THR A 36 -4.77 13.13 -20.71
N ALA A 37 -4.06 12.11 -21.19
CA ALA A 37 -2.98 11.46 -20.45
C ALA A 37 -1.82 12.40 -20.11
N ALA A 38 -1.41 13.27 -21.04
CA ALA A 38 -0.33 14.23 -20.80
C ALA A 38 -0.64 15.14 -19.60
N ALA A 39 -1.84 15.71 -19.55
CA ALA A 39 -2.29 16.57 -18.46
C ALA A 39 -2.42 15.81 -17.14
N ALA A 40 -2.91 14.57 -17.17
CA ALA A 40 -3.01 13.73 -15.98
C ALA A 40 -1.63 13.41 -15.40
N PHE A 41 -0.68 13.00 -16.23
CA PHE A 41 0.70 12.71 -15.82
C PHE A 41 1.42 13.96 -15.31
N ALA A 42 1.30 15.10 -16.00
CA ALA A 42 1.94 16.36 -15.61
C ALA A 42 1.35 16.98 -14.33
N SER A 43 0.20 16.49 -13.85
CA SER A 43 -0.46 17.03 -12.66
C SER A 43 0.35 16.77 -11.38
N PRO A 44 0.52 17.74 -10.48
CA PRO A 44 1.06 17.50 -9.14
C PRO A 44 0.25 16.46 -8.35
N ALA A 45 -1.04 16.31 -8.65
CA ALA A 45 -1.88 15.28 -8.04
C ALA A 45 -1.40 13.86 -8.41
N TRP A 46 -0.74 13.68 -9.56
CA TRP A 46 -0.07 12.42 -9.90
C TRP A 46 0.97 12.05 -8.85
N LEU A 47 1.87 12.99 -8.53
CA LEU A 47 2.93 12.78 -7.54
C LEU A 47 2.34 12.52 -6.15
N VAL A 48 1.39 13.35 -5.71
CA VAL A 48 0.74 13.21 -4.39
C VAL A 48 0.08 11.84 -4.26
N ALA A 49 -0.67 11.41 -5.28
CA ALA A 49 -1.35 10.13 -5.28
C ALA A 49 -0.36 8.97 -5.13
N HIS A 50 0.65 8.90 -5.98
CA HIS A 50 1.57 7.75 -5.97
C HIS A 50 2.48 7.76 -4.75
N LEU A 51 2.93 8.92 -4.27
CA LEU A 51 3.68 9.02 -3.02
C LEU A 51 2.83 8.64 -1.80
N ALA A 52 1.52 8.92 -1.82
CA ALA A 52 0.62 8.42 -0.79
C ALA A 52 0.57 6.88 -0.77
N ALA A 53 0.49 6.23 -1.94
CA ALA A 53 0.53 4.77 -2.03
C ALA A 53 1.87 4.20 -1.50
N VAL A 54 3.00 4.79 -1.90
CA VAL A 54 4.34 4.40 -1.41
C VAL A 54 4.42 4.53 0.12
N ALA A 55 4.03 5.69 0.66
CA ALA A 55 4.04 5.93 2.09
C ALA A 55 3.09 4.97 2.84
N ALA A 56 1.93 4.63 2.28
CA ALA A 56 1.01 3.66 2.87
C ALA A 56 1.63 2.26 3.01
N PHE A 57 2.35 1.78 2.00
CA PHE A 57 3.05 0.50 2.08
C PHE A 57 4.15 0.48 3.16
N LEU A 58 4.96 1.53 3.22
CA LEU A 58 6.02 1.66 4.23
C LEU A 58 5.45 1.73 5.65
N LEU A 59 4.46 2.60 5.87
CA LEU A 59 3.81 2.78 7.18
C LEU A 59 3.08 1.54 7.64
N THR A 60 2.48 0.78 6.72
CA THR A 60 1.91 -0.54 7.04
C THR A 60 2.98 -1.48 7.57
N GLY A 61 4.15 -1.53 6.93
CA GLY A 61 5.28 -2.35 7.39
C GLY A 61 5.71 -2.01 8.82
N PHE A 62 5.82 -0.72 9.15
CA PHE A 62 6.12 -0.27 10.51
C PHE A 62 5.01 -0.64 11.51
N GLY A 63 3.75 -0.53 11.09
CA GLY A 63 2.60 -1.03 11.83
C GLY A 63 2.70 -2.53 12.15
N LEU A 64 3.01 -3.35 11.14
CA LEU A 64 3.18 -4.78 11.28
C LEU A 64 4.32 -5.14 12.23
N VAL A 65 5.43 -4.40 12.22
CA VAL A 65 6.55 -4.59 13.18
C VAL A 65 6.05 -4.50 14.62
N ALA A 66 5.23 -3.50 14.96
CA ALA A 66 4.65 -3.38 16.30
C ALA A 66 3.72 -4.56 16.66
N LEU A 67 3.06 -5.16 15.67
CA LEU A 67 2.20 -6.33 15.87
C LEU A 67 3.00 -7.61 16.21
N THR A 68 4.30 -7.70 15.88
CA THR A 68 5.12 -8.92 16.00
C THR A 68 5.48 -9.37 17.42
N ARG A 69 5.28 -8.50 18.44
CA ARG A 69 5.63 -8.81 19.84
C ARG A 69 4.95 -10.11 20.29
N GLY A 70 5.74 -11.07 20.74
CA GLY A 70 5.26 -12.37 21.25
C GLY A 70 4.72 -13.35 20.19
N ARG A 71 4.83 -13.06 18.88
CA ARG A 71 4.22 -13.89 17.82
C ARG A 71 5.18 -14.16 16.65
N ARG A 72 5.82 -15.34 16.65
CA ARG A 72 6.75 -15.79 15.58
C ARG A 72 6.15 -15.68 14.18
N GLY A 73 4.89 -16.10 13.99
CA GLY A 73 4.22 -16.05 12.68
C GLY A 73 4.11 -14.64 12.08
N LEU A 74 3.94 -13.62 12.91
CA LEU A 74 3.88 -12.22 12.45
C LEU A 74 5.24 -11.67 12.01
N ARG A 75 6.36 -12.23 12.51
CA ARG A 75 7.70 -11.82 12.05
C ARG A 75 7.93 -12.22 10.60
N VAL A 76 7.54 -13.44 10.23
CA VAL A 76 7.64 -13.92 8.83
C VAL A 76 6.74 -13.08 7.92
N ALA A 77 5.48 -12.85 8.32
CA ALA A 77 4.57 -12.00 7.57
C ALA A 77 5.14 -10.58 7.37
N THR A 78 5.72 -9.99 8.42
CA THR A 78 6.32 -8.64 8.36
C THR A 78 7.56 -8.59 7.48
N ALA A 79 8.43 -9.61 7.53
CA ALA A 79 9.60 -9.69 6.65
C ALA A 79 9.17 -9.82 5.19
N LEU A 80 8.19 -10.69 4.90
CA LEU A 80 7.61 -10.83 3.58
C LEU A 80 6.98 -9.52 3.10
N TRP A 81 6.28 -8.79 3.98
CA TRP A 81 5.72 -7.48 3.67
C TRP A 81 6.78 -6.51 3.17
N TRP A 82 7.89 -6.36 3.89
CA TRP A 82 8.96 -5.43 3.51
C TRP A 82 9.60 -5.79 2.17
N THR A 83 9.89 -7.06 1.94
CA THR A 83 10.43 -7.53 0.65
C THR A 83 9.46 -7.25 -0.49
N ALA A 84 8.19 -7.58 -0.29
CA ALA A 84 7.13 -7.41 -1.28
C ALA A 84 6.85 -5.93 -1.56
N ALA A 85 6.79 -5.10 -0.51
CA ALA A 85 6.64 -3.65 -0.61
C ALA A 85 7.82 -3.02 -1.36
N GLY A 86 9.05 -3.47 -1.15
CA GLY A 86 10.21 -3.00 -1.91
C GLY A 86 10.05 -3.24 -3.42
N ALA A 87 9.62 -4.44 -3.81
CA ALA A 87 9.33 -4.76 -5.20
C ALA A 87 8.18 -3.91 -5.79
N THR A 88 7.09 -3.73 -5.03
CA THR A 88 5.95 -2.91 -5.44
C THR A 88 6.32 -1.42 -5.57
N ILE A 89 7.09 -0.88 -4.62
CA ILE A 89 7.47 0.54 -4.61
C ILE A 89 8.44 0.87 -5.75
N ALA A 90 9.28 -0.08 -6.19
CA ALA A 90 10.13 0.13 -7.36
C ALA A 90 9.30 0.45 -8.62
N TYR A 91 8.19 -0.27 -8.82
CA TYR A 91 7.23 0.01 -9.90
C TYR A 91 6.55 1.37 -9.72
N TYR A 92 6.04 1.65 -8.53
CA TYR A 92 5.42 2.94 -8.22
C TYR A 92 6.39 4.11 -8.44
N GLY A 93 7.66 3.98 -8.07
CA GLY A 93 8.68 5.01 -8.29
C GLY A 93 8.89 5.31 -9.77
N ALA A 94 8.97 4.27 -10.61
CA ALA A 94 9.06 4.45 -12.06
C ALA A 94 7.83 5.18 -12.62
N GLU A 95 6.61 4.75 -12.26
CA GLU A 95 5.38 5.44 -12.66
C GLU A 95 5.31 6.89 -12.15
N THR A 96 5.68 7.12 -10.90
CA THR A 96 5.55 8.43 -10.23
C THR A 96 6.39 9.47 -10.96
N PHE A 97 7.68 9.17 -11.15
CA PHE A 97 8.63 10.17 -11.61
C PHE A 97 8.78 10.17 -13.14
N ALA A 98 8.84 9.00 -13.79
CA ALA A 98 9.03 8.95 -15.23
C ALA A 98 7.80 9.45 -15.97
N LEU A 99 6.59 8.98 -15.61
CA LEU A 99 5.37 9.42 -16.31
C LEU A 99 5.10 10.89 -16.07
N HIS A 100 5.32 11.39 -14.85
CA HIS A 100 5.16 12.81 -14.55
C HIS A 100 6.06 13.69 -15.43
N ALA A 101 7.35 13.34 -15.55
CA ALA A 101 8.26 14.04 -16.44
C ALA A 101 7.82 13.95 -17.91
N LEU A 102 7.43 12.75 -18.38
CA LEU A 102 6.97 12.56 -19.75
C LEU A 102 5.71 13.36 -20.08
N GLY A 103 4.76 13.47 -19.15
CA GLY A 103 3.53 14.25 -19.34
C GLY A 103 3.79 15.73 -19.60
N GLY A 104 4.89 16.29 -19.06
CA GLY A 104 5.30 17.67 -19.32
C GLY A 104 6.18 17.86 -20.56
N LEU A 105 6.76 16.79 -21.11
CA LEU A 105 7.79 16.87 -22.17
C LEU A 105 7.33 16.31 -23.52
N VAL A 106 6.36 15.39 -23.54
CA VAL A 106 5.93 14.68 -24.75
C VAL A 106 4.54 15.14 -25.14
N THR A 107 4.44 15.88 -26.25
CA THR A 107 3.18 16.44 -26.76
C THR A 107 2.45 15.51 -27.73
N ASP A 108 3.14 14.56 -28.34
CA ASP A 108 2.55 13.56 -29.23
C ASP A 108 1.86 12.46 -28.40
N PRO A 109 0.52 12.33 -28.46
CA PRO A 109 -0.22 11.35 -27.66
C PRO A 109 0.17 9.90 -27.95
N GLN A 110 0.49 9.55 -29.19
CA GLN A 110 0.86 8.18 -29.55
C GLN A 110 2.23 7.81 -28.98
N ARG A 111 3.20 8.72 -29.11
CA ARG A 111 4.52 8.57 -28.51
C ARG A 111 4.46 8.51 -26.99
N LEU A 112 3.64 9.38 -26.36
CA LEU A 112 3.45 9.35 -24.91
C LEU A 112 2.85 8.03 -24.44
N ALA A 113 1.83 7.51 -25.13
CA ALA A 113 1.23 6.22 -24.83
C ALA A 113 2.25 5.07 -24.95
N ALA A 114 3.06 5.06 -26.01
CA ALA A 114 4.11 4.04 -26.19
C ALA A 114 5.18 4.07 -25.09
N LEU A 115 5.59 5.28 -24.65
CA LEU A 115 6.54 5.43 -23.55
C LEU A 115 5.92 5.04 -22.20
N ALA A 116 4.66 5.39 -21.95
CA ALA A 116 3.95 4.99 -20.74
C ALA A 116 3.80 3.47 -20.65
N GLU A 117 3.47 2.83 -21.78
CA GLU A 117 3.44 1.37 -21.90
C GLU A 117 4.82 0.75 -21.62
N ALA A 118 5.91 1.32 -22.17
CA ALA A 118 7.26 0.83 -21.92
C ALA A 118 7.69 0.93 -20.44
N VAL A 119 7.21 1.96 -19.72
CA VAL A 119 7.41 2.11 -18.28
C VAL A 119 6.64 1.05 -17.48
N ARG A 120 5.41 0.74 -17.90
CA ARG A 120 4.46 -0.08 -17.13
C ARG A 120 4.52 -1.57 -17.45
N MET A 121 4.68 -1.93 -18.71
CA MET A 121 4.29 -3.24 -19.25
C MET A 121 5.46 -4.07 -19.76
N GLY A 122 6.70 -3.60 -19.56
CA GLY A 122 7.86 -4.46 -19.81
C GLY A 122 7.85 -5.71 -18.92
N PRO A 123 8.43 -6.83 -19.38
CA PRO A 123 8.29 -8.13 -18.72
C PRO A 123 8.87 -8.15 -17.30
N VAL A 124 9.98 -7.43 -17.07
CA VAL A 124 10.60 -7.32 -15.75
C VAL A 124 9.72 -6.50 -14.80
N GLN A 125 9.16 -5.39 -15.29
CA GLN A 125 8.31 -4.48 -14.53
C GLN A 125 7.06 -5.20 -14.04
N VAL A 126 6.33 -5.86 -14.95
CA VAL A 126 5.10 -6.61 -14.63
C VAL A 126 5.40 -7.78 -13.70
N THR A 127 6.49 -8.52 -13.93
CA THR A 127 6.86 -9.67 -13.09
C THR A 127 7.20 -9.22 -11.67
N LEU A 128 8.05 -8.18 -11.52
CA LEU A 128 8.46 -7.67 -10.23
C LEU A 128 7.26 -7.07 -9.46
N PHE A 129 6.43 -6.29 -10.15
CA PHE A 129 5.24 -5.69 -9.55
C PHE A 129 4.21 -6.74 -9.15
N GLY A 130 3.89 -7.67 -10.04
CA GLY A 130 2.96 -8.77 -9.78
C GLY A 130 3.42 -9.66 -8.63
N ALA A 131 4.71 -10.03 -8.60
CA ALA A 131 5.29 -10.80 -7.49
C ALA A 131 5.26 -10.01 -6.17
N GLY A 132 5.52 -8.70 -6.21
CA GLY A 132 5.36 -7.80 -5.07
C GLY A 132 3.93 -7.78 -4.54
N LEU A 133 2.93 -7.56 -5.41
CA LEU A 133 1.52 -7.57 -5.00
C LEU A 133 1.07 -8.93 -4.45
N ALA A 134 1.50 -10.04 -5.07
CA ALA A 134 1.22 -11.38 -4.57
C ALA A 134 1.86 -11.60 -3.18
N GLY A 135 3.10 -11.15 -2.97
CA GLY A 135 3.78 -11.22 -1.68
C GLY A 135 3.08 -10.39 -0.59
N LEU A 136 2.58 -9.20 -0.93
CA LEU A 136 1.78 -8.36 -0.03
C LEU A 136 0.47 -9.05 0.37
N ALA A 137 -0.22 -9.66 -0.60
CA ALA A 137 -1.44 -10.43 -0.34
C ALA A 137 -1.17 -11.62 0.59
N VAL A 138 -0.13 -12.42 0.32
CA VAL A 138 0.27 -13.54 1.18
C VAL A 138 0.62 -13.07 2.59
N SER A 139 1.40 -11.99 2.71
CA SER A 139 1.72 -11.38 4.01
C SER A 139 0.45 -11.01 4.78
N ALA A 140 -0.50 -10.32 4.13
CA ALA A 140 -1.75 -9.91 4.77
C ALA A 140 -2.63 -11.10 5.19
N VAL A 141 -2.67 -12.17 4.39
CA VAL A 141 -3.34 -13.43 4.77
C VAL A 141 -2.68 -14.06 5.99
N LEU A 142 -1.35 -14.10 6.07
CA LEU A 142 -0.64 -14.59 7.26
C LEU A 142 -0.94 -13.73 8.51
N VAL A 143 -1.08 -12.41 8.34
CA VAL A 143 -1.55 -11.52 9.41
C VAL A 143 -2.97 -11.89 9.83
N ALA A 144 -3.88 -12.16 8.89
CA ALA A 144 -5.24 -12.61 9.20
C ALA A 144 -5.30 -13.96 9.92
N VAL A 145 -4.49 -14.94 9.49
CA VAL A 145 -4.37 -16.23 10.18
C VAL A 145 -3.87 -16.04 11.62
N ALA A 146 -2.90 -15.14 11.83
CA ALA A 146 -2.32 -14.91 13.16
C ALA A 146 -3.19 -14.04 14.09
N LEU A 147 -4.04 -13.17 13.56
CA LEU A 147 -4.84 -12.22 14.34
C LEU A 147 -6.33 -12.56 14.39
N GLY A 148 -6.83 -13.38 13.46
CA GLY A 148 -8.24 -13.75 13.34
C GLY A 148 -9.07 -12.69 12.61
N ARG A 149 -10.39 -12.70 12.88
CA ARG A 149 -11.42 -11.92 12.17
C ARG A 149 -11.11 -10.43 12.00
N ASP A 150 -10.45 -9.79 12.97
CA ASP A 150 -10.16 -8.35 12.94
C ASP A 150 -9.22 -7.96 11.79
N ALA A 151 -8.42 -8.91 11.31
CA ALA A 151 -7.47 -8.69 10.22
C ALA A 151 -8.02 -9.09 8.84
N VAL A 152 -9.23 -9.65 8.78
CA VAL A 152 -9.87 -10.08 7.52
C VAL A 152 -10.10 -8.91 6.56
N PRO A 153 -10.58 -7.72 6.99
CA PRO A 153 -10.76 -6.60 6.06
C PRO A 153 -9.44 -6.14 5.41
N PHE A 154 -8.34 -6.13 6.20
CA PHE A 154 -7.01 -5.81 5.70
C PHE A 154 -6.52 -6.85 4.67
N ALA A 155 -6.66 -8.15 5.00
CA ALA A 155 -6.29 -9.22 4.08
C ALA A 155 -7.14 -9.21 2.79
N ALA A 156 -8.45 -8.99 2.91
CA ALA A 156 -9.35 -8.87 1.76
C ALA A 156 -8.93 -7.71 0.85
N GLY A 157 -8.65 -6.53 1.42
CA GLY A 157 -8.13 -5.40 0.65
C GLY A 157 -6.81 -5.73 -0.06
N MET A 158 -5.88 -6.40 0.60
CA MET A 158 -4.59 -6.75 -0.03
C MET A 158 -4.71 -7.84 -1.10
N VAL A 159 -5.59 -8.83 -0.93
CA VAL A 159 -5.89 -9.83 -1.96
C VAL A 159 -6.55 -9.18 -3.19
N LEU A 160 -7.45 -8.22 -2.97
CA LEU A 160 -8.13 -7.49 -4.04
C LEU A 160 -7.27 -6.40 -4.69
N PHE A 161 -6.03 -6.19 -4.21
CA PHE A 161 -5.16 -5.13 -4.72
C PHE A 161 -4.74 -5.34 -6.18
N LEU A 162 -4.52 -6.59 -6.61
CA LEU A 162 -4.26 -6.85 -8.02
C LEU A 162 -5.55 -6.71 -8.87
N PRO A 163 -6.68 -7.34 -8.50
CA PRO A 163 -7.95 -7.19 -9.22
C PRO A 163 -8.42 -5.74 -9.44
N GLN A 164 -8.23 -4.84 -8.47
CA GLN A 164 -8.74 -3.45 -8.58
C GLN A 164 -8.10 -2.66 -9.74
N PHE A 165 -6.91 -3.04 -10.23
CA PHE A 165 -6.32 -2.39 -11.40
C PHE A 165 -7.15 -2.53 -12.67
N PHE A 166 -8.04 -3.52 -12.74
CA PHE A 166 -8.96 -3.73 -13.85
C PHE A 166 -10.33 -3.07 -13.62
N ALA A 167 -10.50 -2.35 -12.51
CA ALA A 167 -11.76 -1.73 -12.13
C ALA A 167 -11.81 -0.24 -12.52
N PRO A 168 -13.01 0.33 -12.75
CA PRO A 168 -13.20 1.77 -12.95
C PRO A 168 -12.82 2.59 -11.69
N PRO A 169 -12.59 3.91 -11.83
CA PRO A 169 -12.14 4.78 -10.74
C PRO A 169 -12.92 4.64 -9.43
N GLY A 170 -14.26 4.61 -9.50
CA GLY A 170 -15.10 4.46 -8.31
C GLY A 170 -14.83 3.19 -7.50
N LEU A 171 -14.56 2.06 -8.16
CA LEU A 171 -14.23 0.81 -7.48
C LEU A 171 -12.81 0.80 -6.91
N ARG A 172 -11.87 1.52 -7.54
CA ARG A 172 -10.52 1.71 -6.97
C ARG A 172 -10.55 2.55 -5.70
N ILE A 173 -11.40 3.59 -5.67
CA ILE A 173 -11.64 4.39 -4.46
C ILE A 173 -12.27 3.52 -3.38
N ALA A 174 -13.30 2.73 -3.70
CA ALA A 174 -13.93 1.81 -2.76
C ALA A 174 -12.94 0.77 -2.20
N HIS A 175 -12.03 0.27 -3.04
CA HIS A 175 -10.94 -0.60 -2.62
C HIS A 175 -9.96 0.10 -1.65
N GLY A 176 -9.59 1.36 -1.93
CA GLY A 176 -8.81 2.19 -1.01
C GLY A 176 -9.49 2.36 0.35
N VAL A 177 -10.82 2.56 0.37
CA VAL A 177 -11.63 2.61 1.60
C VAL A 177 -11.60 1.28 2.35
N LEU A 178 -11.73 0.13 1.66
CA LEU A 178 -11.61 -1.19 2.29
C LEU A 178 -10.25 -1.36 2.99
N LEU A 179 -9.17 -0.96 2.34
CA LEU A 179 -7.83 -0.96 2.95
C LEU A 179 -7.74 0.00 4.14
N GLY A 180 -8.29 1.20 4.01
CA GLY A 180 -8.38 2.17 5.10
C GLY A 180 -9.06 1.60 6.34
N VAL A 181 -10.20 0.93 6.16
CA VAL A 181 -10.93 0.24 7.23
C VAL A 181 -10.08 -0.88 7.83
N GLY A 182 -9.45 -1.72 7.00
CA GLY A 182 -8.57 -2.79 7.47
C GLY A 182 -7.42 -2.28 8.34
N CYS A 183 -6.73 -1.23 7.89
CA CYS A 183 -5.67 -0.58 8.64
C CYS A 183 -6.18 0.04 9.94
N ALA A 184 -7.35 0.70 9.94
CA ALA A 184 -7.95 1.28 11.13
C ALA A 184 -8.31 0.23 12.19
N VAL A 185 -8.87 -0.91 11.79
CA VAL A 185 -9.17 -2.02 12.72
C VAL A 185 -7.88 -2.55 13.36
N LEU A 186 -6.81 -2.73 12.57
CA LEU A 186 -5.51 -3.15 13.11
C LEU A 186 -4.90 -2.10 14.05
N ALA A 187 -5.05 -0.80 13.73
CA ALA A 187 -4.60 0.30 14.57
C ALA A 187 -5.31 0.31 15.93
N VAL A 188 -6.64 0.20 15.93
CA VAL A 188 -7.46 0.13 17.15
C VAL A 188 -7.09 -1.09 17.98
N ARG A 189 -6.87 -2.25 17.35
CA ARG A 189 -6.41 -3.45 18.05
C ARG A 189 -5.07 -3.23 18.73
N LEU A 190 -4.13 -2.56 18.07
CA LEU A 190 -2.82 -2.28 18.64
C LEU A 190 -2.93 -1.28 19.82
N ALA A 191 -3.78 -0.27 19.69
CA ALA A 191 -4.02 0.73 20.74
C ALA A 191 -4.73 0.16 21.98
N THR A 192 -5.56 -0.86 21.82
CA THR A 192 -6.33 -1.49 22.92
C THR A 192 -5.67 -2.74 23.51
N ARG A 193 -4.47 -3.11 23.04
CA ARG A 193 -3.73 -4.27 23.59
C ARG A 193 -3.43 -4.07 25.08
N PRO A 194 -3.73 -5.08 25.93
CA PRO A 194 -3.31 -5.06 27.33
C PRO A 194 -1.77 -4.98 27.41
N ALA A 195 -1.27 -4.16 28.33
CA ALA A 195 0.15 -4.16 28.65
C ALA A 195 0.53 -5.55 29.18
N VAL A 196 1.56 -6.18 28.58
CA VAL A 196 2.15 -7.40 29.14
C VAL A 196 2.73 -7.00 30.51
N ARG A 197 2.20 -7.56 31.60
CA ARG A 197 2.82 -7.41 32.93
C ARG A 197 4.14 -8.18 32.90
N GLU A 198 5.25 -7.48 33.10
CA GLU A 198 6.51 -8.17 33.40
C GLU A 198 6.33 -8.96 34.72
N PRO A 199 6.85 -10.19 34.81
CA PRO A 199 6.89 -10.92 36.07
C PRO A 199 7.62 -10.07 37.11
N ALA A 200 7.07 -9.97 38.32
CA ALA A 200 7.77 -9.31 39.42
C ALA A 200 9.17 -9.95 39.60
N PRO A 201 10.23 -9.16 39.84
CA PRO A 201 11.53 -9.72 40.11
C PRO A 201 11.42 -10.68 41.30
N ALA A 202 11.96 -11.89 41.14
CA ALA A 202 12.07 -12.84 42.24
C ALA A 202 12.88 -12.17 43.36
N ALA A 203 12.28 -12.08 44.55
CA ALA A 203 12.89 -11.54 45.77
C ALA A 203 13.95 -12.50 46.31
#